data_AF-A0A1Q9D1Z9-F1
#
_entry.id   AF-A0A1Q9D1Z9-F1
#
_cell.length_a   1.000
_cell.length_b   1.000
_cell.length_c   1.000
_cell.angle_alpha   90.00
_cell.angle_beta   90.00
_cell.angle_gamma   90.00
#
_symmetry.space_group_name_H-M   'P 1'
#
loop_
_entity.id
_entity.type
_entity.pdbx_description
1 polymer ?
#
loop_
_entity_poly.entity_id
_entity_poly.type
_entity_poly.pdbx_seq_one_letter_code
_entity_poly.pdbx_strand_id
1 'polypeptide(L)'
;MATSCARSRDILKSTKEIGERQYLAARHIFDGATTPAGDGVDYRIRYVDLTKYFFKYEDGSRGRTCKPAMGTSFAAGTTDGPSNVDEFGQNMTPTSGFLRFMGHLLTMPTAEAKSCHAPKDILLYTGSMKEDDMVRMFSDGLYRNLIIAGVPGEFTTMAGRRTAKALKKIFVDKGVVSSDARVVINNCASGYAGYVTTIEEYQHQRYEGASTAYGPHTHGAMTSILKEMAKEMAEGKAYRWPGAPPSIPTEAQLWEGQSDVVSDDPPIGGKFGDVKSDVLGRTYRPGAVAQATIWGAHPRNNLRRNSTFASVWRSEDGKAPWKMVADDNDWELRFEWKRVGISASTVTITWEIPEDAKTGFYSLHYGGEAKHLGKIISISGHSRTFRVERPPESAATE
;
A
#
# COMPACT_ATOMS: atom_id res chain seq x y z
N MET A 1 11.31 -20.72 13.67
CA MET A 1 12.20 -19.65 14.18
C MET A 1 11.39 -18.36 14.20
N ALA A 2 11.47 -17.59 15.29
CA ALA A 2 10.62 -16.43 15.53
C ALA A 2 10.71 -15.41 14.39
N THR A 3 9.57 -15.16 13.74
CA THR A 3 9.31 -14.01 12.88
C THR A 3 9.76 -12.75 13.59
N SER A 4 10.33 -11.79 12.85
CA SER A 4 10.64 -10.44 13.32
C SER A 4 9.33 -9.75 13.71
N CYS A 5 8.80 -10.13 14.86
CA CYS A 5 7.54 -9.62 15.34
C CYS A 5 7.74 -8.13 15.55
N ALA A 6 6.77 -7.37 15.07
CA ALA A 6 6.45 -6.11 15.68
C ALA A 6 6.54 -6.21 17.22
N ARG A 7 6.90 -5.12 17.89
CA ARG A 7 7.14 -5.14 19.35
C ARG A 7 5.94 -5.72 20.14
N SER A 8 4.75 -5.74 19.54
CA SER A 8 3.58 -6.47 19.97
C SER A 8 3.18 -7.56 18.96
N ARG A 9 2.65 -8.70 19.46
CA ARG A 9 1.95 -9.70 18.62
C ARG A 9 0.60 -9.20 18.08
N ASP A 10 0.14 -8.05 18.57
CA ASP A 10 -1.04 -7.34 18.09
C ASP A 10 -0.65 -6.37 16.98
N ILE A 11 -1.13 -6.64 15.77
CA ILE A 11 -0.82 -5.84 14.58
C ILE A 11 -1.34 -4.41 14.70
N LEU A 12 -2.48 -4.20 15.38
CA LEU A 12 -3.12 -2.89 15.47
C LEU A 12 -2.35 -1.99 16.42
N LYS A 13 -1.93 -2.54 17.58
CA LYS A 13 -1.03 -1.81 18.48
C LYS A 13 0.27 -1.43 17.80
N SER A 14 0.83 -2.34 17.03
CA SER A 14 2.08 -2.12 16.28
C SER A 14 1.92 -1.03 15.22
N THR A 15 0.82 -1.06 14.45
CA THR A 15 0.49 -0.03 13.46
C THR A 15 0.32 1.33 14.11
N LYS A 16 -0.41 1.42 15.24
CA LYS A 16 -0.58 2.67 16.00
C LYS A 16 0.77 3.21 16.48
N GLU A 17 1.59 2.38 17.11
CA GLU A 17 2.90 2.78 17.65
C GLU A 17 3.85 3.29 16.54
N ILE A 18 3.93 2.59 15.41
CA ILE A 18 4.80 2.98 14.30
C ILE A 18 4.24 4.22 13.57
N GLY A 19 2.92 4.34 13.42
CA GLY A 19 2.26 5.53 12.89
C GLY A 19 2.51 6.76 13.76
N GLU A 20 2.36 6.63 15.08
CA GLU A 20 2.58 7.70 16.05
C GLU A 20 4.03 8.19 16.05
N ARG A 21 5.01 7.29 15.98
CA ARG A 21 6.43 7.67 15.84
C ARG A 21 6.68 8.51 14.60
N GLN A 22 6.12 8.11 13.47
CA GLN A 22 6.25 8.85 12.22
C GLN A 22 5.54 10.21 12.31
N TYR A 23 4.33 10.25 12.88
CA TYR A 23 3.58 11.49 13.12
C TYR A 23 4.35 12.46 14.01
N LEU A 24 4.86 12.01 15.16
CA LEU A 24 5.60 12.86 16.10
C LEU A 24 6.87 13.42 15.46
N ALA A 25 7.61 12.60 14.70
CA ALA A 25 8.77 13.07 13.96
C ALA A 25 8.39 14.09 12.87
N ALA A 26 7.33 13.83 12.10
CA ALA A 26 6.85 14.74 11.06
C ALA A 26 6.35 16.07 11.66
N ARG A 27 5.59 16.02 12.76
CA ARG A 27 5.10 17.19 13.48
C ARG A 27 6.26 18.01 14.05
N HIS A 28 7.27 17.38 14.64
CA HIS A 28 8.47 18.06 15.11
C HIS A 28 9.18 18.82 13.97
N ILE A 29 9.29 18.22 12.79
CA ILE A 29 9.88 18.86 11.60
C ILE A 29 8.98 20.01 11.11
N PHE A 30 7.66 19.81 11.08
CA PHE A 30 6.68 20.79 10.62
C PHE A 30 6.66 22.03 11.52
N ASP A 31 6.55 21.84 12.84
CA ASP A 31 6.50 22.92 13.83
C ASP A 31 7.83 23.72 13.87
N GLY A 32 8.94 23.09 13.49
CA GLY A 32 10.27 23.72 13.40
C GLY A 32 10.64 24.27 12.02
N ALA A 33 9.74 24.23 11.03
CA ALA A 33 10.07 24.60 9.66
C ALA A 33 10.22 26.12 9.50
N THR A 34 11.45 26.58 9.21
CA THR A 34 11.76 28.01 8.96
C THR A 34 12.13 28.32 7.53
N THR A 35 12.38 27.30 6.70
CA THR A 35 12.88 27.46 5.33
C THR A 35 11.71 27.44 4.35
N PRO A 36 11.42 28.54 3.62
CA PRO A 36 10.38 28.55 2.60
C PRO A 36 10.71 27.60 1.44
N ALA A 37 9.67 27.05 0.80
CA ALA A 37 9.83 26.19 -0.40
C ALA A 37 10.41 26.93 -1.62
N GLY A 38 10.42 28.27 -1.59
CA GLY A 38 10.88 29.11 -2.70
C GLY A 38 9.89 29.22 -3.85
N ASP A 39 10.34 29.86 -4.93
CA ASP A 39 9.52 30.16 -6.11
C ASP A 39 9.87 29.25 -7.29
N GLY A 40 8.86 28.88 -8.07
CA GLY A 40 9.01 28.13 -9.31
C GLY A 40 8.75 26.63 -9.16
N VAL A 41 8.22 26.04 -10.23
CA VAL A 41 8.00 24.59 -10.36
C VAL A 41 8.43 24.19 -11.76
N ASP A 42 9.34 23.22 -11.84
CA ASP A 42 9.69 22.54 -13.09
C ASP A 42 9.52 21.03 -12.91
N TYR A 43 9.17 20.32 -13.98
CA TYR A 43 8.93 18.88 -13.93
C TYR A 43 9.28 18.19 -15.25
N ARG A 44 9.67 16.92 -15.19
CA ARG A 44 9.89 16.06 -16.37
C ARG A 44 9.18 14.74 -16.19
N ILE A 45 8.65 14.22 -17.30
CA ILE A 45 7.97 12.93 -17.36
C ILE A 45 8.53 12.16 -18.53
N ARG A 46 8.81 10.87 -18.33
CA ARG A 46 9.27 9.98 -19.39
C ARG A 46 8.65 8.60 -19.24
N TYR A 47 8.15 8.05 -20.35
CA TYR A 47 7.83 6.63 -20.42
C TYR A 47 9.02 5.92 -21.01
N VAL A 48 9.46 4.83 -20.39
CA VAL A 48 10.61 4.08 -20.86
C VAL A 48 10.25 2.61 -20.98
N ASP A 49 10.59 2.04 -22.13
CA ASP A 49 10.57 0.60 -22.34
C ASP A 49 11.84 0.01 -21.71
N LEU A 50 11.71 -0.51 -20.49
CA LEU A 50 12.79 -1.16 -19.76
C LEU A 50 13.09 -2.56 -20.27
N THR A 51 12.36 -3.13 -21.23
CA THR A 51 12.66 -4.48 -21.74
C THR A 51 13.89 -4.51 -22.65
N LYS A 52 14.33 -3.34 -23.15
CA LYS A 52 15.40 -3.21 -24.14
C LYS A 52 16.29 -1.98 -23.94
N TYR A 53 16.36 -1.45 -22.72
CA TYR A 53 17.09 -0.22 -22.43
C TYR A 53 18.60 -0.46 -22.27
N PHE A 54 19.40 0.34 -22.97
CA PHE A 54 20.87 0.34 -22.90
C PHE A 54 21.37 1.65 -22.33
N PHE A 55 22.41 1.60 -21.51
CA PHE A 55 23.03 2.79 -20.93
C PHE A 55 24.53 2.59 -20.68
N LYS A 56 25.21 3.66 -20.30
CA LYS A 56 26.63 3.65 -19.92
C LYS A 56 26.77 4.08 -18.47
N TYR A 57 27.60 3.38 -17.72
CA TYR A 57 28.05 3.80 -16.40
C TYR A 57 29.12 4.90 -16.52
N GLU A 58 29.44 5.54 -15.40
CA GLU A 58 30.45 6.61 -15.36
C GLU A 58 31.87 6.12 -15.65
N ASP A 59 32.15 4.84 -15.36
CA ASP A 59 33.42 4.17 -15.69
C ASP A 59 33.55 3.77 -17.18
N GLY A 60 32.53 4.08 -18.00
CA GLY A 60 32.48 3.76 -19.42
C GLY A 60 31.96 2.36 -19.74
N SER A 61 31.73 1.51 -18.73
CA SER A 61 31.10 0.20 -18.93
C SER A 61 29.65 0.34 -19.42
N ARG A 62 29.16 -0.68 -20.14
CA ARG A 62 27.81 -0.70 -20.72
C ARG A 62 26.89 -1.57 -19.86
N GLY A 63 25.69 -1.06 -19.57
CA GLY A 63 24.61 -1.81 -18.96
C GLY A 63 23.44 -2.01 -19.93
N ARG A 64 22.72 -3.12 -19.78
CA ARG A 64 21.47 -3.40 -20.48
C ARG A 64 20.46 -4.00 -19.50
N THR A 65 19.20 -3.59 -19.58
CA THR A 65 18.11 -4.25 -18.87
C THR A 65 17.66 -5.54 -19.58
N CYS A 66 16.84 -6.33 -18.90
CA CYS A 66 16.28 -7.58 -19.41
C CYS A 66 14.77 -7.47 -19.58
N LYS A 67 14.17 -8.34 -20.38
CA LYS A 67 12.73 -8.61 -20.32
C LYS A 67 12.34 -9.06 -18.90
N PRO A 68 11.15 -8.72 -18.38
CA PRO A 68 10.88 -8.91 -16.96
C PRO A 68 10.84 -10.39 -16.57
N ALA A 69 11.42 -10.70 -15.40
CA ALA A 69 11.41 -12.02 -14.80
C ALA A 69 11.52 -11.96 -13.27
N MET A 70 10.76 -12.82 -12.58
CA MET A 70 10.83 -13.00 -11.13
C MET A 70 11.66 -14.24 -10.79
N GLY A 71 12.55 -14.09 -9.80
CA GLY A 71 13.42 -15.16 -9.35
C GLY A 71 12.75 -16.07 -8.31
N THR A 72 13.33 -17.22 -8.01
CA THR A 72 12.73 -18.17 -7.06
C THR A 72 12.46 -17.59 -5.67
N SER A 73 13.36 -16.76 -5.13
CA SER A 73 13.15 -16.12 -3.82
C SER A 73 11.97 -15.13 -3.79
N PHE A 74 11.39 -14.74 -4.93
CA PHE A 74 10.12 -13.99 -4.98
C PHE A 74 9.00 -14.78 -4.30
N ALA A 75 8.93 -16.08 -4.53
CA ALA A 75 7.90 -16.93 -3.95
C ALA A 75 8.13 -17.25 -2.45
N ALA A 76 9.26 -16.85 -1.86
CA ALA A 76 9.51 -16.99 -0.43
C ALA A 76 8.82 -15.91 0.42
N GLY A 77 8.51 -14.75 -0.19
CA GLY A 77 8.09 -13.56 0.54
C GLY A 77 9.20 -13.00 1.44
N THR A 78 8.81 -12.13 2.38
CA THR A 78 9.72 -11.52 3.36
C THR A 78 9.37 -11.94 4.78
N THR A 79 10.09 -11.40 5.75
CA THR A 79 9.71 -11.55 7.17
C THR A 79 8.37 -10.90 7.51
N ASP A 80 7.92 -9.93 6.71
CA ASP A 80 6.68 -9.17 6.94
C ASP A 80 5.45 -9.83 6.28
N GLY A 81 5.70 -10.79 5.38
CA GLY A 81 4.68 -11.56 4.68
C GLY A 81 5.30 -12.80 4.04
N PRO A 82 5.69 -13.82 4.83
CA PRO A 82 6.27 -15.04 4.28
C PRO A 82 5.21 -15.83 3.52
N SER A 83 5.60 -16.51 2.45
CA SER A 83 4.67 -17.37 1.70
C SER A 83 4.21 -18.59 2.49
N ASN A 84 4.97 -19.00 3.53
CA ASN A 84 4.78 -20.21 4.32
C ASN A 84 4.74 -21.50 3.46
N VAL A 85 5.40 -21.47 2.31
CA VAL A 85 5.64 -22.63 1.46
C VAL A 85 7.09 -23.06 1.71
N ASP A 86 7.27 -24.23 2.35
CA ASP A 86 8.56 -24.69 2.89
C ASP A 86 9.67 -24.79 1.82
N GLU A 87 9.27 -24.97 0.56
CA GLU A 87 10.18 -25.12 -0.56
C GLU A 87 10.76 -23.79 -1.09
N PHE A 88 10.28 -22.64 -0.62
CA PHE A 88 10.79 -21.32 -0.99
C PHE A 88 11.49 -20.63 0.17
N GLY A 89 12.78 -20.35 0.01
CA GLY A 89 13.60 -19.58 0.93
C GLY A 89 14.19 -18.32 0.28
N GLN A 90 14.59 -17.34 1.09
CA GLN A 90 15.38 -16.22 0.59
C GLN A 90 16.83 -16.65 0.31
N ASN A 91 17.49 -15.99 -0.65
CA ASN A 91 18.86 -16.29 -1.07
C ASN A 91 19.02 -17.70 -1.71
N MET A 92 17.97 -18.18 -2.39
CA MET A 92 18.02 -19.45 -3.11
C MET A 92 18.64 -19.31 -4.50
N THR A 93 19.56 -20.22 -4.81
CA THR A 93 20.00 -20.63 -6.15
C THR A 93 20.43 -22.10 -6.06
N PRO A 94 20.32 -22.94 -7.12
CA PRO A 94 19.16 -23.32 -7.93
C PRO A 94 18.15 -24.23 -7.19
N THR A 95 16.89 -24.25 -7.62
CA THR A 95 15.82 -25.08 -7.01
C THR A 95 15.77 -26.54 -7.48
N SER A 96 15.19 -27.40 -6.63
CA SER A 96 14.88 -28.81 -6.91
C SER A 96 13.91 -28.97 -8.10
N GLY A 97 14.03 -30.08 -8.83
CA GLY A 97 13.46 -30.24 -10.19
C GLY A 97 11.94 -30.12 -10.34
N PHE A 98 11.15 -30.31 -9.28
CA PHE A 98 9.68 -30.34 -9.35
C PHE A 98 9.05 -28.93 -9.44
N LEU A 99 9.53 -27.96 -8.64
CA LEU A 99 9.01 -26.59 -8.70
C LEU A 99 9.48 -25.83 -9.94
N ARG A 100 10.70 -26.12 -10.38
CA ARG A 100 11.22 -25.67 -11.67
C ARG A 100 10.33 -26.15 -12.82
N PHE A 101 9.77 -27.36 -12.73
CA PHE A 101 8.85 -27.90 -13.73
C PHE A 101 7.50 -27.14 -13.76
N MET A 102 6.90 -26.85 -12.60
CA MET A 102 5.61 -26.13 -12.53
C MET A 102 5.72 -24.67 -13.00
N GLY A 103 6.78 -23.93 -12.63
CA GLY A 103 7.02 -22.57 -13.14
C GLY A 103 7.29 -22.54 -14.66
N HIS A 104 8.05 -23.52 -15.17
CA HIS A 104 8.32 -23.68 -16.60
C HIS A 104 7.09 -24.09 -17.42
N LEU A 105 6.09 -24.75 -16.82
CA LEU A 105 4.84 -25.10 -17.49
C LEU A 105 4.01 -23.84 -17.85
N LEU A 106 4.20 -22.74 -17.12
CA LEU A 106 3.54 -21.45 -17.37
C LEU A 106 4.39 -20.53 -18.26
N THR A 107 5.72 -20.44 -18.03
CA THR A 107 6.63 -19.60 -18.82
C THR A 107 8.04 -20.21 -18.86
N MET A 108 8.50 -20.69 -20.02
CA MET A 108 9.88 -21.22 -20.15
C MET A 108 10.89 -20.09 -20.46
N PRO A 109 11.88 -19.82 -19.58
CA PRO A 109 12.89 -18.79 -19.83
C PRO A 109 13.88 -19.21 -20.93
N THR A 110 14.13 -18.30 -21.88
CA THR A 110 15.10 -18.49 -22.96
C THR A 110 16.53 -18.49 -22.43
N ALA A 111 17.49 -19.01 -23.22
CA ALA A 111 18.91 -18.93 -22.87
C ALA A 111 19.40 -17.48 -22.73
N GLU A 112 18.89 -16.56 -23.56
CA GLU A 112 19.17 -15.12 -23.43
C GLU A 112 18.64 -14.57 -22.11
N ALA A 113 17.39 -14.91 -21.73
CA ALA A 113 16.81 -14.45 -20.47
C ALA A 113 17.65 -14.92 -19.27
N LYS A 114 18.02 -16.21 -19.24
CA LYS A 114 18.88 -16.77 -18.17
C LYS A 114 20.22 -16.05 -18.08
N SER A 115 20.88 -15.79 -19.21
CA SER A 115 22.14 -15.08 -19.27
C SER A 115 22.00 -13.62 -18.80
N CYS A 116 20.97 -12.91 -19.27
CA CYS A 116 20.72 -11.52 -18.91
C CYS A 116 20.42 -11.36 -17.41
N HIS A 117 19.69 -12.31 -16.82
CA HIS A 117 19.26 -12.27 -15.43
C HIS A 117 20.28 -12.79 -14.42
N ALA A 118 21.37 -13.42 -14.86
CA ALA A 118 22.34 -14.03 -13.97
C ALA A 118 22.75 -13.08 -12.82
N PRO A 119 22.85 -13.57 -11.56
CA PRO A 119 22.74 -14.98 -11.14
C PRO A 119 21.31 -15.45 -10.79
N LYS A 120 20.26 -14.68 -11.10
CA LYS A 120 18.87 -15.03 -10.75
C LYS A 120 18.44 -16.36 -11.38
N ASP A 121 17.94 -17.26 -10.53
CA ASP A 121 17.18 -18.44 -10.94
C ASP A 121 15.75 -18.03 -11.27
N ILE A 122 15.37 -18.01 -12.55
CA ILE A 122 14.08 -17.51 -13.01
C ILE A 122 12.98 -18.53 -12.68
N LEU A 123 11.99 -18.10 -11.88
CA LEU A 123 10.78 -18.86 -11.58
C LEU A 123 9.64 -18.51 -12.54
N LEU A 124 9.42 -17.21 -12.78
CA LEU A 124 8.38 -16.69 -13.67
C LEU A 124 9.01 -15.76 -14.71
N TYR A 125 8.86 -16.07 -15.99
CA TYR A 125 9.34 -15.26 -17.10
C TYR A 125 8.21 -14.46 -17.72
N THR A 126 7.79 -13.41 -17.01
CA THR A 126 6.66 -12.55 -17.39
C THR A 126 6.89 -11.83 -18.72
N GLY A 127 8.14 -11.57 -19.12
CA GLY A 127 8.47 -10.95 -20.41
C GLY A 127 8.20 -11.79 -21.67
N SER A 128 7.68 -13.02 -21.51
CA SER A 128 7.08 -13.80 -22.60
C SER A 128 5.59 -13.54 -22.81
N MET A 129 4.93 -12.83 -21.88
CA MET A 129 3.53 -12.43 -21.96
C MET A 129 3.41 -11.20 -22.87
N LYS A 130 2.31 -11.09 -23.64
CA LYS A 130 2.11 -10.03 -24.64
C LYS A 130 1.50 -8.79 -23.98
N GLU A 131 2.26 -8.07 -23.18
CA GLU A 131 1.82 -6.83 -22.51
C GLU A 131 2.84 -5.70 -22.71
N ASP A 132 2.35 -4.46 -22.75
CA ASP A 132 3.17 -3.24 -22.92
C ASP A 132 3.92 -2.93 -21.60
N ASP A 133 5.17 -3.38 -21.47
CA ASP A 133 6.05 -3.16 -20.31
C ASP A 133 6.66 -1.74 -20.25
N MET A 134 5.84 -0.72 -20.46
CA MET A 134 6.27 0.68 -20.40
C MET A 134 6.15 1.23 -18.98
N VAL A 135 7.27 1.69 -18.46
CA VAL A 135 7.38 2.18 -17.08
C VAL A 135 7.39 3.70 -17.09
N ARG A 136 6.52 4.32 -16.28
CA ARG A 136 6.36 5.77 -16.21
C ARG A 136 7.22 6.36 -15.09
N MET A 137 8.20 7.20 -15.45
CA MET A 137 9.06 7.91 -14.51
C MET A 137 8.72 9.39 -14.51
N PHE A 138 8.78 9.99 -13.32
CA PHE A 138 8.48 11.40 -13.10
C PHE A 138 9.54 12.05 -12.22
N SER A 139 9.88 13.29 -12.55
CA SER A 139 10.63 14.18 -11.67
C SER A 139 9.78 15.41 -11.49
N ASP A 140 9.21 15.60 -10.30
CA ASP A 140 8.36 16.74 -9.98
C ASP A 140 9.11 17.74 -9.12
N GLY A 141 8.96 19.01 -9.49
CA GLY A 141 9.21 20.18 -8.66
C GLY A 141 10.68 20.45 -8.40
N LEU A 142 11.23 21.46 -9.09
CA LEU A 142 12.36 22.22 -8.59
C LEU A 142 11.82 23.38 -7.72
N TYR A 143 11.35 23.05 -6.53
CA TYR A 143 11.20 24.05 -5.47
C TYR A 143 12.61 24.34 -4.95
N ARG A 144 12.95 25.58 -4.57
CA ARG A 144 14.28 25.91 -4.05
C ARG A 144 14.73 24.81 -3.08
N ASN A 145 15.75 24.06 -3.50
CA ASN A 145 16.39 23.01 -2.71
C ASN A 145 15.55 21.76 -2.39
N LEU A 146 14.43 21.50 -3.06
CA LEU A 146 13.73 20.20 -3.01
C LEU A 146 13.62 19.62 -4.41
N ILE A 147 14.04 18.36 -4.55
CA ILE A 147 13.96 17.56 -5.78
C ILE A 147 13.17 16.29 -5.45
N ILE A 148 12.07 16.03 -6.14
CA ILE A 148 11.29 14.80 -5.97
C ILE A 148 11.47 13.92 -7.20
N ALA A 149 12.03 12.73 -7.01
CA ALA A 149 12.19 11.72 -8.05
C ALA A 149 11.17 10.59 -7.82
N GLY A 150 10.12 10.56 -8.64
CA GLY A 150 9.14 9.49 -8.67
C GLY A 150 9.67 8.27 -9.41
N VAL A 151 9.75 7.14 -8.71
CA VAL A 151 10.20 5.87 -9.26
C VAL A 151 9.08 4.82 -9.18
N PRO A 152 8.82 4.10 -10.29
CA PRO A 152 7.73 3.12 -10.39
C PRO A 152 8.17 1.75 -9.87
N GLY A 153 8.61 1.69 -8.61
CA GLY A 153 9.05 0.48 -7.95
C GLY A 153 9.56 0.75 -6.54
N GLU A 154 10.05 -0.29 -5.88
CA GLU A 154 10.56 -0.23 -4.51
C GLU A 154 12.09 -0.21 -4.50
N PHE A 155 12.68 0.98 -4.46
CA PHE A 155 14.13 1.10 -4.31
C PHE A 155 14.55 0.65 -2.92
N THR A 156 15.58 -0.21 -2.86
CA THR A 156 16.27 -0.49 -1.60
C THR A 156 16.91 0.78 -1.04
N THR A 157 17.32 0.71 0.23
CA THR A 157 18.00 1.82 0.91
C THR A 157 19.21 2.33 0.11
N MET A 158 20.07 1.44 -0.37
CA MET A 158 21.26 1.86 -1.12
C MET A 158 20.97 2.27 -2.55
N ALA A 159 19.98 1.65 -3.21
CA ALA A 159 19.52 2.10 -4.51
C ALA A 159 19.04 3.56 -4.43
N GLY A 160 18.15 3.87 -3.48
CA GLY A 160 17.64 5.23 -3.24
C GLY A 160 18.74 6.23 -2.91
N ARG A 161 19.66 5.90 -1.99
CA ARG A 161 20.78 6.77 -1.61
C ARG A 161 21.70 7.11 -2.78
N ARG A 162 22.06 6.10 -3.60
CA ARG A 162 22.93 6.29 -4.77
C ARG A 162 22.27 7.20 -5.81
N THR A 163 20.99 6.98 -6.10
CA THR A 163 20.22 7.79 -7.03
C THR A 163 20.07 9.23 -6.52
N ALA A 164 19.65 9.41 -5.26
CA ALA A 164 19.51 10.73 -4.64
C ALA A 164 20.81 11.55 -4.70
N LYS A 165 21.96 10.92 -4.38
CA LYS A 165 23.28 11.55 -4.48
C LYS A 165 23.61 11.98 -5.92
N ALA A 166 23.36 11.11 -6.89
CA ALA A 166 23.64 11.38 -8.30
C ALA A 166 22.80 12.55 -8.85
N LEU A 167 21.51 12.61 -8.50
CA LEU A 167 20.63 13.70 -8.94
C LEU A 167 21.01 15.02 -8.28
N LYS A 168 21.24 15.02 -6.96
CA LYS A 168 21.68 16.23 -6.23
C LYS A 168 22.93 16.82 -6.88
N LYS A 169 23.92 15.99 -7.19
CA LYS A 169 25.18 16.44 -7.79
C LYS A 169 24.94 17.22 -9.09
N ILE A 170 24.06 16.73 -9.97
CA ILE A 170 23.78 17.37 -11.27
C ILE A 170 23.26 18.80 -11.08
N PHE A 171 22.26 18.98 -10.22
CA PHE A 171 21.66 20.30 -10.01
C PHE A 171 22.60 21.26 -9.27
N VAL A 172 23.40 20.76 -8.31
CA VAL A 172 24.40 21.57 -7.59
C VAL A 172 25.53 22.01 -8.53
N ASP A 173 26.10 21.09 -9.33
CA ASP A 173 27.17 21.41 -10.29
C ASP A 173 26.73 22.46 -11.32
N LYS A 174 25.44 22.46 -11.69
CA LYS A 174 24.85 23.42 -12.63
C LYS A 174 24.38 24.72 -11.95
N GLY A 175 24.53 24.85 -10.64
CA GLY A 175 24.13 26.04 -9.88
C GLY A 175 22.60 26.26 -9.80
N VAL A 176 21.81 25.22 -10.05
CA VAL A 176 20.34 25.30 -10.10
C VAL A 176 19.73 25.20 -8.69
N VAL A 177 20.38 24.46 -7.79
CA VAL A 177 20.04 24.34 -6.37
C VAL A 177 21.30 24.48 -5.53
N SER A 178 21.20 24.86 -4.26
CA SER A 178 22.35 24.93 -3.37
C SER A 178 22.74 23.57 -2.79
N SER A 179 23.92 23.51 -2.18
CA SER A 179 24.53 22.28 -1.66
C SER A 179 23.74 21.63 -0.50
N ASP A 180 22.82 22.36 0.14
CA ASP A 180 21.90 21.91 1.17
C ASP A 180 20.61 21.27 0.61
N ALA A 181 20.44 21.23 -0.72
CA ALA A 181 19.27 20.64 -1.36
C ALA A 181 18.94 19.20 -0.90
N ARG A 182 17.65 18.92 -0.81
CA ARG A 182 17.07 17.62 -0.44
C ARG A 182 16.56 16.93 -1.69
N VAL A 183 16.87 15.64 -1.80
CA VAL A 183 16.32 14.78 -2.84
C VAL A 183 15.46 13.72 -2.17
N VAL A 184 14.19 13.66 -2.54
CA VAL A 184 13.24 12.66 -2.07
C VAL A 184 13.04 11.65 -3.19
N ILE A 185 13.32 10.37 -2.88
CA ILE A 185 12.95 9.27 -3.75
C ILE A 185 11.55 8.84 -3.36
N ASN A 186 10.59 9.11 -4.24
CA ASN A 186 9.20 8.73 -4.06
C ASN A 186 8.96 7.38 -4.76
N ASN A 187 9.04 6.30 -3.99
CA ASN A 187 8.80 4.92 -4.45
C ASN A 187 7.32 4.70 -4.82
N CYS A 188 7.07 3.65 -5.60
CA CYS A 188 5.72 3.26 -6.04
C CYS A 188 4.93 4.39 -6.73
N ALA A 189 5.65 5.32 -7.37
CA ALA A 189 5.03 6.43 -8.07
C ALA A 189 4.72 6.02 -9.52
N SER A 190 3.47 6.24 -9.94
CA SER A 190 3.04 6.19 -11.35
C SER A 190 3.01 4.84 -12.05
N GLY A 191 3.48 3.79 -11.38
CA GLY A 191 3.51 2.41 -11.83
C GLY A 191 4.19 1.55 -10.78
N TYR A 192 4.18 0.24 -10.98
CA TYR A 192 4.82 -0.70 -10.06
C TYR A 192 5.55 -1.78 -10.85
N ALA A 193 6.87 -1.72 -10.83
CA ALA A 193 7.76 -2.58 -11.59
C ALA A 193 8.59 -3.51 -10.68
N GLY A 194 8.04 -3.83 -9.51
CA GLY A 194 8.69 -4.65 -8.47
C GLY A 194 9.78 -3.89 -7.70
N TYR A 195 10.72 -4.66 -7.15
CA TYR A 195 11.84 -4.11 -6.39
C TYR A 195 12.94 -3.59 -7.29
N VAL A 196 13.76 -2.69 -6.77
CA VAL A 196 14.94 -2.16 -7.45
C VAL A 196 16.12 -2.19 -6.48
N THR A 197 16.94 -3.22 -6.62
CA THR A 197 18.18 -3.38 -5.84
C THR A 197 19.38 -2.79 -6.56
N THR A 198 20.41 -2.44 -5.82
CA THR A 198 21.75 -2.24 -6.39
C THR A 198 22.26 -3.54 -7.04
N ILE A 199 23.29 -3.44 -7.90
CA ILE A 199 23.85 -4.63 -8.55
C ILE A 199 24.47 -5.60 -7.53
N GLU A 200 25.03 -5.07 -6.44
CA GLU A 200 25.65 -5.84 -5.36
C GLU A 200 24.60 -6.57 -4.53
N GLU A 201 23.53 -5.87 -4.14
CA GLU A 201 22.38 -6.49 -3.47
C GLU A 201 21.70 -7.55 -4.35
N TYR A 202 21.61 -7.30 -5.67
CA TYR A 202 21.04 -8.24 -6.63
C TYR A 202 21.78 -9.58 -6.63
N GLN A 203 23.11 -9.58 -6.46
CA GLN A 203 23.90 -10.82 -6.46
C GLN A 203 23.46 -11.79 -5.35
N HIS A 204 22.93 -11.28 -4.24
CA HIS A 204 22.47 -12.10 -3.13
C HIS A 204 21.09 -12.73 -3.35
N GLN A 205 20.32 -12.35 -4.37
CA GLN A 205 19.03 -12.96 -4.69
C GLN A 205 18.13 -13.27 -3.47
N ARG A 206 18.08 -12.34 -2.51
CA ARG A 206 17.01 -12.26 -1.52
C ARG A 206 15.69 -11.89 -2.20
N TYR A 207 14.60 -11.73 -1.44
CA TYR A 207 13.29 -11.40 -2.02
C TYR A 207 13.37 -10.20 -2.96
N GLU A 208 14.04 -9.12 -2.56
CA GLU A 208 14.14 -7.88 -3.33
C GLU A 208 14.97 -8.07 -4.61
N GLY A 209 16.07 -8.84 -4.53
CA GLY A 209 16.92 -9.15 -5.69
C GLY A 209 16.22 -10.07 -6.70
N ALA A 210 15.46 -11.05 -6.20
CA ALA A 210 14.63 -11.92 -7.03
C ALA A 210 13.45 -11.17 -7.66
N SER A 211 12.91 -10.17 -6.95
CA SER A 211 11.81 -9.29 -7.39
C SER A 211 12.27 -8.10 -8.24
N THR A 212 13.57 -7.96 -8.50
CA THR A 212 14.10 -6.95 -9.41
C THR A 212 13.88 -7.38 -10.86
N ALA A 213 12.73 -7.00 -11.40
CA ALA A 213 12.14 -7.60 -12.59
C ALA A 213 13.01 -7.50 -13.85
N TYR A 214 13.71 -6.39 -14.08
CA TYR A 214 14.47 -6.13 -15.33
C TYR A 214 15.96 -6.49 -15.23
N GLY A 215 16.33 -7.33 -14.28
CA GLY A 215 17.68 -7.88 -14.15
C GLY A 215 18.66 -7.02 -13.33
N PRO A 216 19.95 -7.41 -13.28
CA PRO A 216 20.95 -6.83 -12.37
C PRO A 216 21.21 -5.33 -12.58
N HIS A 217 20.92 -4.82 -13.78
CA HIS A 217 21.19 -3.45 -14.17
C HIS A 217 19.97 -2.51 -14.05
N THR A 218 18.85 -2.98 -13.46
CA THR A 218 17.62 -2.18 -13.31
C THR A 218 17.86 -0.85 -12.60
N HIS A 219 18.56 -0.87 -11.45
CA HIS A 219 18.89 0.35 -10.69
C HIS A 219 19.75 1.33 -11.50
N GLY A 220 20.76 0.81 -12.21
CA GLY A 220 21.63 1.60 -13.06
C GLY A 220 20.86 2.27 -14.21
N ALA A 221 19.98 1.52 -14.87
CA ALA A 221 19.14 2.03 -15.95
C ALA A 221 18.22 3.16 -15.48
N MET A 222 17.43 2.91 -14.42
CA MET A 222 16.52 3.91 -13.86
C MET A 222 17.27 5.16 -13.36
N THR A 223 18.43 4.98 -12.73
CA THR A 223 19.27 6.11 -12.32
C THR A 223 19.81 6.89 -13.52
N SER A 224 20.20 6.22 -14.61
CA SER A 224 20.64 6.89 -15.84
C SER A 224 19.53 7.75 -16.44
N ILE A 225 18.30 7.20 -16.54
CA ILE A 225 17.13 7.92 -17.05
C ILE A 225 16.84 9.17 -16.21
N LEU A 226 16.84 9.04 -14.87
CA LEU A 226 16.64 10.20 -13.98
C LEU A 226 17.76 11.23 -14.10
N LYS A 227 19.01 10.80 -14.30
CA LYS A 227 20.14 11.72 -14.53
C LYS A 227 19.97 12.47 -15.86
N GLU A 228 19.47 11.84 -16.90
CA GLU A 228 19.15 12.50 -18.17
C GLU A 228 18.07 13.57 -17.97
N MET A 229 16.96 13.21 -17.31
CA MET A 229 15.88 14.14 -16.98
C MET A 229 16.38 15.31 -16.11
N ALA A 230 17.20 15.03 -15.10
CA ALA A 230 17.79 16.05 -14.24
C ALA A 230 18.71 17.00 -15.01
N LYS A 231 19.52 16.50 -15.96
CA LYS A 231 20.35 17.35 -16.84
C LYS A 231 19.48 18.24 -17.73
N GLU A 232 18.42 17.69 -18.32
CA GLU A 232 17.47 18.47 -19.14
C GLU A 232 16.80 19.59 -18.34
N MET A 233 16.37 19.30 -17.11
CA MET A 233 15.83 20.30 -16.18
C MET A 233 16.87 21.36 -15.84
N ALA A 234 18.07 20.94 -15.46
CA ALA A 234 19.14 21.85 -15.05
C ALA A 234 19.62 22.76 -16.19
N GLU A 235 19.44 22.34 -17.44
CA GLU A 235 19.77 23.12 -18.65
C GLU A 235 18.59 23.96 -19.16
N GLY A 236 17.44 23.97 -18.48
CA GLY A 236 16.25 24.70 -18.90
C GLY A 236 15.64 24.17 -20.21
N LYS A 237 15.99 22.94 -20.62
CA LYS A 237 15.47 22.35 -21.86
C LYS A 237 14.00 22.00 -21.67
N ALA A 238 13.13 22.58 -22.48
CA ALA A 238 11.75 22.14 -22.59
C ALA A 238 11.73 20.70 -23.12
N TYR A 239 11.41 19.73 -22.27
CA TYR A 239 11.21 18.34 -22.69
C TYR A 239 9.81 17.90 -22.30
N ARG A 240 9.01 17.62 -23.32
CA ARG A 240 7.76 16.88 -23.20
C ARG A 240 7.97 15.53 -23.89
N TRP A 241 7.57 14.46 -23.23
CA TRP A 241 7.58 13.13 -23.82
C TRP A 241 6.82 13.16 -25.16
N PRO A 242 7.46 12.82 -26.30
CA PRO A 242 6.84 12.96 -27.61
C PRO A 242 5.94 11.77 -27.99
N GLY A 243 5.99 10.66 -27.23
CA GLY A 243 5.21 9.46 -27.51
C GLY A 243 3.83 9.48 -26.85
N ALA A 244 2.95 8.58 -27.29
CA ALA A 244 1.73 8.28 -26.55
C ALA A 244 2.06 7.64 -25.19
N PRO A 245 1.22 7.83 -24.16
CA PRO A 245 1.25 6.98 -22.98
C PRO A 245 0.93 5.52 -23.37
N PRO A 246 1.34 4.53 -22.55
CA PRO A 246 1.01 3.13 -22.75
C PRO A 246 -0.51 2.93 -22.77
N SER A 247 -0.96 1.90 -23.49
CA SER A 247 -2.37 1.53 -23.48
C SER A 247 -2.76 0.96 -22.11
N ILE A 248 -3.96 1.31 -21.63
CA ILE A 248 -4.53 0.70 -20.42
C ILE A 248 -5.25 -0.58 -20.85
N PRO A 249 -5.05 -1.72 -20.17
CA PRO A 249 -5.80 -2.94 -20.46
C PRO A 249 -7.31 -2.71 -20.39
N THR A 250 -8.03 -3.27 -21.36
CA THR A 250 -9.50 -3.33 -21.34
C THR A 250 -9.99 -4.37 -20.33
N GLU A 251 -11.23 -4.25 -19.88
CA GLU A 251 -11.85 -5.24 -18.98
C GLU A 251 -11.81 -6.66 -19.56
N ALA A 252 -11.96 -6.82 -20.88
CA ALA A 252 -11.84 -8.11 -21.56
C ALA A 252 -10.43 -8.72 -21.50
N GLN A 253 -9.40 -7.92 -21.22
CA GLN A 253 -8.03 -8.37 -21.03
C GLN A 253 -7.74 -8.70 -19.55
N LEU A 254 -8.66 -8.40 -18.64
CA LEU A 254 -8.53 -8.72 -17.22
C LEU A 254 -9.24 -10.05 -16.95
N TRP A 255 -8.56 -10.95 -16.25
CA TRP A 255 -9.16 -12.16 -15.72
C TRP A 255 -9.54 -11.95 -14.26
N GLU A 256 -10.84 -11.86 -13.96
CA GLU A 256 -11.32 -11.83 -12.58
C GLU A 256 -11.49 -13.27 -12.07
N GLY A 257 -10.52 -13.76 -11.30
CA GLY A 257 -10.56 -15.08 -10.68
C GLY A 257 -11.44 -15.16 -9.41
N GLN A 258 -12.09 -14.06 -9.04
CA GLN A 258 -12.86 -13.94 -7.81
C GLN A 258 -14.37 -13.95 -8.11
N SER A 259 -15.12 -14.84 -7.47
CA SER A 259 -16.56 -14.97 -7.72
C SER A 259 -17.35 -13.74 -7.25
N ASP A 260 -18.45 -13.45 -7.94
CA ASP A 260 -19.40 -12.42 -7.54
C ASP A 260 -20.21 -12.81 -6.30
N VAL A 261 -20.82 -11.79 -5.67
CA VAL A 261 -21.85 -12.02 -4.66
C VAL A 261 -23.08 -12.64 -5.34
N VAL A 262 -23.37 -13.89 -5.02
CA VAL A 262 -24.51 -14.63 -5.60
C VAL A 262 -25.83 -14.12 -5.00
N SER A 263 -25.97 -14.22 -3.68
CA SER A 263 -27.14 -13.78 -2.91
C SER A 263 -26.75 -13.58 -1.44
N ASP A 264 -27.49 -12.70 -0.77
CA ASP A 264 -27.52 -12.53 0.67
C ASP A 264 -28.91 -12.88 1.19
N ASP A 265 -28.97 -13.58 2.32
CA ASP A 265 -30.21 -13.91 3.00
C ASP A 265 -30.17 -13.46 4.47
N PRO A 266 -31.32 -13.05 5.04
CA PRO A 266 -31.41 -12.78 6.47
C PRO A 266 -31.23 -14.08 7.29
N PRO A 267 -31.04 -13.98 8.62
CA PRO A 267 -31.06 -15.17 9.47
C PRO A 267 -32.40 -15.90 9.38
N ILE A 268 -32.40 -17.21 9.66
CA ILE A 268 -33.62 -18.01 9.74
C ILE A 268 -34.55 -17.40 10.79
N GLY A 269 -35.76 -17.02 10.36
CA GLY A 269 -36.77 -16.42 11.25
C GLY A 269 -36.54 -14.96 11.64
N GLY A 270 -35.55 -14.28 11.05
CA GLY A 270 -35.28 -12.86 11.29
C GLY A 270 -35.12 -12.06 10.00
N LYS A 271 -34.58 -10.85 10.13
CA LYS A 271 -34.37 -9.91 9.02
C LYS A 271 -32.96 -9.31 9.06
N PHE A 272 -32.55 -8.70 7.95
CA PHE A 272 -31.36 -7.86 7.93
C PHE A 272 -31.49 -6.74 8.96
N GLY A 273 -30.38 -6.40 9.62
CA GLY A 273 -30.34 -5.38 10.65
C GLY A 273 -30.68 -5.86 12.06
N ASP A 274 -31.18 -7.09 12.23
CA ASP A 274 -31.44 -7.63 13.56
C ASP A 274 -30.14 -7.79 14.35
N VAL A 275 -30.18 -7.46 15.64
CA VAL A 275 -29.04 -7.62 16.54
C VAL A 275 -28.92 -9.10 16.93
N LYS A 276 -27.79 -9.72 16.56
CA LYS A 276 -27.44 -11.08 16.95
C LYS A 276 -26.88 -11.14 18.37
N SER A 277 -26.01 -10.18 18.71
CA SER A 277 -25.45 -9.99 20.05
C SER A 277 -25.31 -8.51 20.30
N ASP A 278 -25.89 -8.02 21.38
CA ASP A 278 -25.90 -6.60 21.70
C ASP A 278 -24.72 -6.21 22.61
N VAL A 279 -24.49 -4.90 22.80
CA VAL A 279 -23.51 -4.38 23.75
C VAL A 279 -23.79 -4.93 25.14
N LEU A 280 -22.78 -5.46 25.84
CA LEU A 280 -23.00 -6.16 27.12
C LEU A 280 -23.35 -5.21 28.28
N GLY A 281 -22.68 -4.06 28.36
CA GLY A 281 -22.84 -3.07 29.41
C GLY A 281 -23.97 -2.09 29.12
N ARG A 282 -24.64 -1.63 30.18
CA ARG A 282 -25.53 -0.45 30.09
C ARG A 282 -24.77 0.86 30.27
N THR A 283 -23.65 0.81 30.99
CA THR A 283 -22.75 1.93 31.23
C THR A 283 -21.32 1.47 30.99
N TYR A 284 -20.56 2.29 30.28
CA TYR A 284 -19.15 2.12 29.99
C TYR A 284 -18.37 3.35 30.48
N ARG A 285 -17.06 3.20 30.60
CA ARG A 285 -16.12 4.30 30.83
C ARG A 285 -15.26 4.51 29.58
N PRO A 286 -14.65 5.70 29.39
CA PRO A 286 -13.55 5.86 28.44
C PRO A 286 -12.49 4.75 28.61
N GLY A 287 -11.90 4.32 27.50
CA GLY A 287 -10.96 3.19 27.43
C GLY A 287 -11.61 1.80 27.41
N ALA A 288 -12.92 1.68 27.68
CA ALA A 288 -13.63 0.41 27.57
C ALA A 288 -14.02 0.09 26.11
N VAL A 289 -14.46 -1.15 25.85
CA VAL A 289 -14.87 -1.60 24.52
C VAL A 289 -16.36 -1.89 24.47
N ALA A 290 -17.08 -1.21 23.59
CA ALA A 290 -18.47 -1.51 23.24
C ALA A 290 -18.50 -2.31 21.94
N GLN A 291 -19.26 -3.41 21.89
CA GLN A 291 -19.32 -4.27 20.71
C GLN A 291 -20.75 -4.79 20.49
N ALA A 292 -21.20 -4.78 19.24
CA ALA A 292 -22.44 -5.42 18.83
C ALA A 292 -22.24 -6.18 17.52
N THR A 293 -22.93 -7.32 17.39
CA THR A 293 -22.98 -8.11 16.16
C THR A 293 -24.39 -8.05 15.59
N ILE A 294 -24.49 -7.64 14.33
CA ILE A 294 -25.74 -7.38 13.63
C ILE A 294 -25.80 -8.27 12.38
N TRP A 295 -26.99 -8.77 12.03
CA TRP A 295 -27.19 -9.49 10.78
C TRP A 295 -27.11 -8.54 9.59
N GLY A 296 -26.22 -8.84 8.65
CA GLY A 296 -25.87 -7.95 7.54
C GLY A 296 -25.76 -8.69 6.21
N ALA A 297 -25.07 -8.06 5.26
CA ALA A 297 -24.87 -8.57 3.92
C ALA A 297 -23.42 -8.40 3.47
N HIS A 298 -23.04 -9.01 2.35
CA HIS A 298 -21.68 -8.91 1.83
C HIS A 298 -21.33 -7.45 1.43
N PRO A 299 -20.22 -6.88 1.94
CA PRO A 299 -19.83 -5.49 1.63
C PRO A 299 -19.44 -5.24 0.16
N ARG A 300 -19.38 -6.28 -0.68
CA ARG A 300 -19.07 -6.14 -2.11
C ARG A 300 -20.28 -5.67 -2.93
N ASN A 301 -21.49 -5.74 -2.38
CA ASN A 301 -22.69 -5.24 -3.07
C ASN A 301 -22.65 -3.73 -3.29
N ASN A 302 -21.99 -2.99 -2.40
CA ASN A 302 -21.72 -1.56 -2.56
C ASN A 302 -20.50 -1.20 -1.71
N LEU A 303 -19.51 -0.54 -2.31
CA LEU A 303 -18.31 -0.09 -1.62
C LEU A 303 -18.57 1.07 -0.64
N ARG A 304 -19.76 1.67 -0.68
CA ARG A 304 -20.19 2.81 0.16
C ARG A 304 -19.19 3.97 0.16
N ARG A 305 -18.59 4.26 -1.00
CA ARG A 305 -17.64 5.37 -1.19
C ARG A 305 -18.27 6.70 -0.74
N ASN A 306 -17.53 7.50 0.03
CA ASN A 306 -18.02 8.75 0.65
C ASN A 306 -19.21 8.54 1.59
N SER A 307 -19.35 7.33 2.14
CA SER A 307 -20.31 6.95 3.18
C SER A 307 -19.61 6.00 4.16
N THR A 308 -20.37 5.30 5.00
CA THR A 308 -19.83 4.41 6.03
C THR A 308 -20.67 3.15 6.19
N PHE A 309 -20.04 2.02 6.51
CA PHE A 309 -20.69 0.79 6.92
C PHE A 309 -21.02 0.78 8.42
N ALA A 310 -20.19 1.41 9.24
CA ALA A 310 -20.31 1.40 10.70
C ALA A 310 -20.13 2.80 11.28
N SER A 311 -21.01 3.21 12.18
CA SER A 311 -20.91 4.51 12.84
C SER A 311 -21.31 4.46 14.30
N VAL A 312 -20.79 5.41 15.07
CA VAL A 312 -21.16 5.64 16.47
C VAL A 312 -21.97 6.93 16.55
N TRP A 313 -23.14 6.87 17.17
CA TRP A 313 -24.01 8.02 17.36
C TRP A 313 -24.11 8.35 18.83
N ARG A 314 -24.09 9.65 19.17
CA ARG A 314 -24.19 10.19 20.52
C ARG A 314 -25.41 11.09 20.70
N SER A 315 -26.05 10.98 21.85
CA SER A 315 -27.02 11.93 22.40
C SER A 315 -26.62 12.34 23.83
N GLU A 316 -26.95 13.55 24.26
CA GLU A 316 -26.63 14.03 25.61
C GLU A 316 -27.55 13.41 26.68
N ASP A 317 -28.84 13.28 26.38
CA ASP A 317 -29.89 12.85 27.32
C ASP A 317 -30.59 11.55 26.87
N GLY A 318 -30.11 10.93 25.79
CA GLY A 318 -30.68 9.73 25.19
C GLY A 318 -31.84 10.00 24.24
N LYS A 319 -32.15 11.28 23.97
CA LYS A 319 -33.18 11.71 23.03
C LYS A 319 -32.55 12.40 21.82
N ALA A 320 -33.36 12.62 20.79
CA ALA A 320 -32.92 13.40 19.64
C ALA A 320 -32.57 14.85 20.07
N PRO A 321 -31.59 15.50 19.43
CA PRO A 321 -30.86 15.03 18.24
C PRO A 321 -29.68 14.10 18.57
N TRP A 322 -29.56 13.03 17.78
CA TRP A 322 -28.36 12.18 17.75
C TRP A 322 -27.34 12.76 16.77
N LYS A 323 -26.05 12.68 17.11
CA LYS A 323 -24.94 13.12 16.25
C LYS A 323 -23.96 11.98 16.04
N MET A 324 -23.54 11.76 14.80
CA MET A 324 -22.43 10.85 14.52
C MET A 324 -21.15 11.43 15.14
N VAL A 325 -20.41 10.59 15.85
CA VAL A 325 -19.16 10.96 16.55
C VAL A 325 -17.99 10.09 16.15
N ALA A 326 -18.23 8.97 15.47
CA ALA A 326 -17.21 8.19 14.79
C ALA A 326 -17.81 7.42 13.61
N ASP A 327 -17.01 7.11 12.61
CA ASP A 327 -17.32 6.24 11.47
C ASP A 327 -16.21 5.20 11.21
N ASP A 328 -16.37 4.37 10.18
CA ASP A 328 -15.43 3.29 9.83
C ASP A 328 -14.08 3.74 9.26
N ASN A 329 -13.83 5.06 9.21
CA ASN A 329 -12.51 5.64 8.97
C ASN A 329 -11.78 6.04 10.28
N ASP A 330 -12.47 6.06 11.42
CA ASP A 330 -11.85 6.34 12.73
C ASP A 330 -11.15 5.12 13.31
N TRP A 331 -9.95 5.32 13.89
CA TRP A 331 -9.08 4.25 14.38
C TRP A 331 -9.75 3.37 15.44
N GLU A 332 -10.59 3.98 16.26
CA GLU A 332 -11.28 3.37 17.39
C GLU A 332 -12.47 2.51 16.98
N LEU A 333 -12.98 2.64 15.75
CA LEU A 333 -14.13 1.89 15.26
C LEU A 333 -13.71 0.81 14.27
N ARG A 334 -14.19 -0.42 14.50
CA ARG A 334 -13.89 -1.57 13.64
C ARG A 334 -15.17 -2.18 13.09
N PHE A 335 -15.13 -2.48 11.81
CA PHE A 335 -16.14 -3.22 11.08
C PHE A 335 -15.56 -4.58 10.64
N GLU A 336 -16.12 -5.68 11.15
CA GLU A 336 -15.74 -7.04 10.76
C GLU A 336 -16.94 -7.76 10.13
N TRP A 337 -16.82 -8.16 8.86
CA TRP A 337 -17.82 -8.97 8.18
C TRP A 337 -17.48 -10.47 8.27
N LYS A 338 -18.49 -11.32 8.49
CA LYS A 338 -18.33 -12.77 8.54
C LYS A 338 -19.50 -13.51 7.89
N ARG A 339 -19.19 -14.42 6.96
CA ARG A 339 -20.13 -15.38 6.38
C ARG A 339 -20.69 -16.32 7.46
N VAL A 340 -21.99 -16.56 7.44
CA VAL A 340 -22.67 -17.54 8.31
C VAL A 340 -23.52 -18.46 7.43
N GLY A 341 -23.22 -19.76 7.44
CA GLY A 341 -23.88 -20.71 6.56
C GLY A 341 -23.60 -20.41 5.08
N ILE A 342 -24.61 -20.53 4.22
CA ILE A 342 -24.48 -20.43 2.77
C ILE A 342 -24.49 -18.97 2.31
N SER A 343 -25.53 -18.21 2.68
CA SER A 343 -25.82 -16.87 2.15
C SER A 343 -26.11 -15.82 3.22
N ALA A 344 -26.25 -16.19 4.50
CA ALA A 344 -26.37 -15.22 5.58
C ALA A 344 -25.00 -14.67 5.99
N SER A 345 -24.98 -13.50 6.64
CA SER A 345 -23.74 -12.95 7.16
C SER A 345 -23.99 -12.03 8.35
N THR A 346 -22.96 -11.83 9.16
CA THR A 346 -22.99 -10.92 10.30
C THR A 346 -21.92 -9.86 10.14
N VAL A 347 -22.18 -8.69 10.70
CA VAL A 347 -21.21 -7.61 10.86
C VAL A 347 -21.02 -7.36 12.36
N THR A 348 -19.78 -7.37 12.82
CA THR A 348 -19.43 -7.02 14.19
C THR A 348 -18.85 -5.62 14.19
N ILE A 349 -19.49 -4.71 14.91
CA ILE A 349 -19.03 -3.35 15.14
C ILE A 349 -18.39 -3.32 16.52
N THR A 350 -17.11 -2.96 16.59
CA THR A 350 -16.37 -2.81 17.84
C THR A 350 -15.87 -1.38 17.96
N TRP A 351 -16.23 -0.71 19.05
CA TRP A 351 -15.78 0.65 19.36
C TRP A 351 -14.93 0.64 20.63
N GLU A 352 -13.64 0.94 20.48
CA GLU A 352 -12.74 1.24 21.60
C GLU A 352 -13.02 2.68 22.05
N ILE A 353 -13.77 2.85 23.13
CA ILE A 353 -14.28 4.17 23.54
C ILE A 353 -13.08 5.10 23.82
N PRO A 354 -12.91 6.21 23.07
CA PRO A 354 -11.79 7.12 23.24
C PRO A 354 -11.69 7.64 24.67
N GLU A 355 -10.47 7.87 25.16
CA GLU A 355 -10.24 8.51 26.47
C GLU A 355 -10.90 9.90 26.56
N ASP A 356 -11.01 10.58 25.42
CA ASP A 356 -11.63 11.89 25.31
C ASP A 356 -13.17 11.86 25.17
N ALA A 357 -13.79 10.67 25.15
CA ALA A 357 -15.23 10.49 24.95
C ALA A 357 -16.06 11.19 26.04
N LYS A 358 -17.00 12.03 25.58
CA LYS A 358 -17.88 12.82 26.47
C LYS A 358 -18.91 11.94 27.17
N THR A 359 -19.29 12.30 28.40
CA THR A 359 -20.44 11.68 29.06
C THR A 359 -21.70 11.83 28.20
N GLY A 360 -22.50 10.77 28.05
CA GLY A 360 -23.72 10.78 27.24
C GLY A 360 -24.20 9.38 26.88
N PHE A 361 -25.19 9.30 26.01
CA PHE A 361 -25.77 8.08 25.47
C PHE A 361 -25.27 7.81 24.06
N TYR A 362 -25.01 6.56 23.76
CA TYR A 362 -24.34 6.11 22.55
C TYR A 362 -25.04 4.89 21.94
N SER A 363 -24.88 4.71 20.63
CA SER A 363 -25.40 3.56 19.86
C SER A 363 -24.45 3.24 18.71
N LEU A 364 -24.27 1.94 18.42
CA LEU A 364 -23.49 1.44 17.29
C LEU A 364 -24.44 1.17 16.12
N HIS A 365 -24.16 1.74 14.94
CA HIS A 365 -25.04 1.70 13.78
C HIS A 365 -24.35 1.02 12.60
N TYR A 366 -25.07 0.11 11.95
CA TYR A 366 -24.68 -0.55 10.70
C TYR A 366 -25.54 -0.04 9.54
N GLY A 367 -24.90 0.20 8.39
CA GLY A 367 -25.55 0.42 7.10
C GLY A 367 -24.90 -0.42 6.00
N GLY A 368 -25.71 -0.98 5.09
CA GLY A 368 -25.20 -1.79 4.00
C GLY A 368 -26.22 -2.08 2.91
N GLU A 369 -25.81 -2.93 1.97
CA GLU A 369 -26.57 -3.32 0.78
C GLU A 369 -26.62 -4.84 0.68
N ALA A 370 -27.82 -5.39 0.61
CA ALA A 370 -28.05 -6.83 0.45
C ALA A 370 -28.48 -7.15 -0.98
N LYS A 371 -27.85 -8.14 -1.60
CA LYS A 371 -28.35 -8.73 -2.86
C LYS A 371 -29.32 -9.85 -2.52
N HIS A 372 -30.59 -9.53 -2.32
CA HIS A 372 -31.60 -10.49 -1.92
C HIS A 372 -32.63 -10.71 -3.04
N LEU A 373 -32.91 -11.97 -3.38
CA LEU A 373 -33.83 -12.34 -4.46
C LEU A 373 -33.52 -11.63 -5.79
N GLY A 374 -32.23 -11.50 -6.11
CA GLY A 374 -31.75 -10.87 -7.34
C GLY A 374 -31.79 -9.34 -7.36
N LYS A 375 -32.16 -8.67 -6.27
CA LYS A 375 -32.19 -7.20 -6.16
C LYS A 375 -31.24 -6.70 -5.08
N ILE A 376 -30.63 -5.54 -5.32
CA ILE A 376 -29.87 -4.83 -4.28
C ILE A 376 -30.84 -3.96 -3.49
N ILE A 377 -30.88 -4.15 -2.17
CA ILE A 377 -31.70 -3.36 -1.23
C ILE A 377 -30.85 -2.77 -0.11
N SER A 378 -31.17 -1.56 0.32
CA SER A 378 -30.52 -0.93 1.48
C SER A 378 -31.00 -1.56 2.78
N ILE A 379 -30.07 -1.85 3.67
CA ILE A 379 -30.33 -2.45 4.99
C ILE A 379 -29.60 -1.64 6.06
N SER A 380 -30.15 -1.66 7.28
CA SER A 380 -29.53 -1.01 8.43
C SER A 380 -29.92 -1.72 9.72
N GLY A 381 -29.09 -1.57 10.75
CA GLY A 381 -29.34 -2.08 12.09
C GLY A 381 -28.59 -1.24 13.11
N HIS A 382 -28.97 -1.31 14.38
CA HIS A 382 -28.26 -0.62 15.45
C HIS A 382 -28.33 -1.42 16.75
N SER A 383 -27.30 -1.27 17.58
CA SER A 383 -27.29 -1.79 18.95
C SER A 383 -28.37 -1.11 19.79
N ARG A 384 -28.64 -1.64 20.98
CA ARG A 384 -29.31 -0.83 22.00
C ARG A 384 -28.46 0.38 22.38
N THR A 385 -29.10 1.38 22.96
CA THR A 385 -28.43 2.51 23.58
C THR A 385 -27.67 2.09 24.84
N PHE A 386 -26.46 2.59 25.00
CA PHE A 386 -25.65 2.47 26.21
C PHE A 386 -25.12 3.84 26.64
N ARG A 387 -24.74 3.99 27.91
CA ARG A 387 -24.19 5.24 28.45
C ARG A 387 -22.67 5.16 28.52
N VAL A 388 -21.98 6.25 28.22
CA VAL A 388 -20.57 6.45 28.59
C VAL A 388 -20.53 7.48 29.70
N GLU A 389 -19.87 7.15 30.80
CA GLU A 389 -19.70 8.03 31.96
C GLU A 389 -18.22 8.26 32.24
N ARG A 390 -17.79 9.52 32.17
CA ARG A 390 -16.49 9.92 32.69
C ARG A 390 -16.50 9.90 34.21
N PRO A 391 -15.43 9.45 34.88
CA PRO A 391 -15.26 9.73 36.30
C PRO A 391 -15.33 11.25 36.52
N PRO A 392 -15.86 11.73 37.66
CA PRO A 392 -15.64 13.13 38.03
C PRO A 392 -14.13 13.37 38.02
N GLU A 393 -13.69 14.46 37.40
CA GLU A 393 -12.31 14.92 37.58
C GLU A 393 -12.10 15.02 39.09
N SER A 394 -11.22 14.18 39.64
CA SER A 394 -10.76 14.42 41.00
C SER A 394 -10.18 15.82 40.96
N ALA A 395 -10.80 16.75 41.69
CA ALA A 395 -10.22 18.07 41.92
C ALA A 395 -8.76 17.82 42.25
N ALA A 396 -7.87 18.27 41.37
CA ALA A 396 -6.45 18.24 41.65
C ALA A 396 -6.30 18.93 42.99
N THR A 397 -5.97 18.16 44.03
CA THR A 397 -5.60 18.72 45.32
C THR A 397 -4.40 19.60 45.04
N GLU A 398 -4.62 20.91 45.20
CA GLU A 398 -3.61 21.97 45.17
C GLU A 398 -2.43 21.66 46.11
#